data_AF-A0A7Z0BKM0-F1
#
_entry.id   AF-A0A7Z0BKM0-F1
#
_cell.length_a   1.000
_cell.length_b   1.000
_cell.length_c   1.000
_cell.angle_alpha   90.00
_cell.angle_beta   90.00
_cell.angle_gamma   90.00
#
_symmetry.space_group_name_H-M   'P 1'
#
loop_
_entity.id
_entity.type
_entity.pdbx_description
1 polymer ?
#
loop_
_entity_poly.entity_id
_entity_poly.type
_entity_poly.pdbx_seq_one_letter_code
_entity_poly.pdbx_strand_id
1 'polypeptide(L)'
;MSDFPRDLSGLSSPELVRLLLDATNPPPSTDVERVEFFDFKARVFVTLADRDENPAASRFAARARADRDRLLAQIEDQRGGGL
;
A
#
# COMPACT_ATOMS: atom_id res chain seq x y z
N MET A 1 9.12 4.68 10.75
CA MET A 1 9.37 3.66 9.72
C MET A 1 8.32 2.60 9.92
N SER A 2 7.40 2.45 8.98
CA SER A 2 6.33 1.45 9.08
C SER A 2 6.91 0.09 8.71
N ASP A 3 6.81 -0.87 9.63
CA ASP A 3 7.48 -2.17 9.53
C ASP A 3 6.60 -3.21 8.82
N PHE A 4 6.09 -2.85 7.64
CA PHE A 4 5.19 -3.74 6.90
C PHE A 4 5.94 -5.00 6.42
N PRO A 5 5.39 -6.21 6.62
CA PRO A 5 6.02 -7.44 6.16
C PRO A 5 6.35 -7.39 4.67
N ARG A 6 7.59 -7.77 4.31
CA ARG A 6 8.02 -7.85 2.92
C ARG A 6 7.51 -9.12 2.23
N ASP A 7 7.58 -10.23 2.94
CA ASP A 7 7.06 -11.51 2.48
C ASP A 7 5.61 -11.69 2.95
N LEU A 8 4.71 -11.85 1.98
CA LEU A 8 3.27 -12.07 2.17
C LEU A 8 2.83 -13.45 1.67
N SER A 9 3.74 -14.22 1.06
CA SER A 9 3.41 -15.46 0.35
C SER A 9 2.90 -16.57 1.26
N GLY A 10 3.38 -16.59 2.51
CA GLY A 10 2.96 -17.56 3.54
C GLY A 10 1.63 -17.25 4.23
N LEU A 11 1.07 -16.03 4.06
CA LEU A 11 -0.17 -15.61 4.72
C LEU A 11 -1.38 -16.02 3.90
N SER A 12 -2.46 -16.48 4.53
CA SER A 12 -3.76 -16.73 3.90
C SER A 12 -4.52 -15.44 3.55
N SER A 13 -5.52 -15.51 2.68
CA SER A 13 -6.33 -14.32 2.30
C SER A 13 -6.95 -13.59 3.51
N PRO A 14 -7.53 -14.28 4.53
CA PRO A 14 -7.99 -13.61 5.74
C PRO A 14 -6.88 -12.95 6.56
N GLU A 15 -5.68 -13.55 6.63
CA GLU A 15 -4.53 -12.96 7.32
C GLU A 15 -4.02 -11.71 6.61
N LEU A 16 -4.01 -11.71 5.28
CA LEU A 16 -3.68 -10.54 4.47
C LEU A 16 -4.66 -9.38 4.71
N VAL A 17 -5.97 -9.69 4.78
CA VAL A 17 -6.99 -8.69 5.08
C VAL A 17 -6.85 -8.15 6.50
N ARG A 18 -6.60 -9.01 7.50
CA ARG A 18 -6.34 -8.57 8.89
C ARG A 18 -5.13 -7.65 8.96
N LEU A 19 -4.03 -8.04 8.32
CA LEU A 19 -2.81 -7.25 8.27
C LEU A 19 -3.06 -5.86 7.63
N LEU A 20 -3.88 -5.81 6.58
CA LEU A 20 -4.28 -4.54 5.97
C LEU A 20 -5.13 -3.67 6.91
N LEU A 21 -6.07 -4.27 7.66
CA LEU A 21 -6.90 -3.54 8.61
C LEU A 21 -6.06 -3.02 9.80
N ASP A 22 -5.14 -3.84 10.32
CA ASP A 22 -4.23 -3.44 11.40
C ASP A 22 -3.34 -2.27 10.96
N ALA A 23 -2.87 -2.29 9.70
CA ALA A 23 -2.10 -1.20 9.11
C ALA A 23 -2.88 0.14 8.96
N THR A 24 -4.21 0.11 9.09
CA THR A 24 -5.04 1.33 9.07
C THR A 24 -5.34 1.89 10.46
N ASN A 25 -4.89 1.24 11.53
CA ASN A 25 -5.19 1.64 12.90
C ASN A 25 -3.95 1.59 13.82
N PRO A 26 -3.34 2.75 14.16
CA PRO A 26 -3.73 4.10 13.74
C PRO A 26 -3.41 4.35 12.26
N PRO A 27 -4.13 5.29 11.60
CA PRO A 27 -3.85 5.61 10.21
C PRO A 27 -2.48 6.29 10.05
N PRO A 28 -1.81 6.12 8.89
CA PRO A 28 -0.56 6.81 8.57
C PRO A 28 -0.66 8.33 8.76
N SER A 29 0.27 8.90 9.54
CA SER A 29 0.22 10.29 9.98
C SER A 29 1.10 11.22 9.15
N THR A 30 2.16 10.68 8.54
CA THR A 30 3.09 11.43 7.68
C THR A 30 2.96 11.00 6.22
N ASP A 31 3.41 11.85 5.29
CA ASP A 31 3.39 11.51 3.86
C ASP A 31 4.32 10.33 3.54
N VAL A 32 5.44 10.18 4.26
CA VAL A 32 6.31 9.00 4.13
C VAL A 32 5.59 7.73 4.57
N GLU A 33 4.91 7.75 5.72
CA GLU A 33 4.12 6.59 6.19
C GLU A 33 2.98 6.26 5.22
N ARG A 34 2.35 7.27 4.62
CA ARG A 34 1.29 7.08 3.62
C ARG A 34 1.83 6.43 2.35
N VAL A 35 3.02 6.82 1.88
CA VAL A 35 3.69 6.18 0.74
C VAL A 35 3.98 4.70 1.07
N GLU A 36 4.57 4.42 2.23
CA GLU A 36 4.84 3.06 2.70
C GLU A 36 3.55 2.23 2.78
N PHE A 37 2.46 2.83 3.29
CA PHE A 37 1.15 2.18 3.39
C PHE A 37 0.56 1.87 2.01
N PHE A 38 0.61 2.79 1.06
CA PHE A 38 0.09 2.53 -0.29
C PHE A 38 0.89 1.44 -1.01
N ASP A 39 2.20 1.39 -0.82
CA ASP A 39 3.02 0.29 -1.32
C ASP A 39 2.62 -1.06 -0.70
N PHE A 40 2.50 -1.10 0.62
CA PHE A 40 2.04 -2.30 1.34
C PHE A 40 0.65 -2.75 0.89
N LYS A 41 -0.31 -1.81 0.80
CA LYS A 41 -1.67 -2.06 0.31
C LYS A 41 -1.65 -2.64 -1.10
N ALA A 42 -0.81 -2.13 -1.99
CA ALA A 42 -0.66 -2.68 -3.34
C ALA A 42 -0.16 -4.13 -3.31
N ARG A 43 0.83 -4.43 -2.47
CA ARG A 43 1.37 -5.80 -2.32
C ARG A 43 0.32 -6.77 -1.81
N VAL A 44 -0.47 -6.41 -0.79
CA VAL A 44 -1.59 -7.22 -0.29
C VAL A 44 -2.58 -7.56 -1.41
N PHE A 45 -3.02 -6.57 -2.19
CA PHE A 45 -3.99 -6.79 -3.26
C PHE A 45 -3.43 -7.60 -4.44
N VAL A 46 -2.13 -7.52 -4.74
CA VAL A 46 -1.49 -8.40 -5.71
C VAL A 46 -1.56 -9.85 -5.22
N THR A 47 -1.14 -10.10 -3.98
CA THR A 47 -1.17 -11.46 -3.41
C THR A 47 -2.59 -12.04 -3.36
N LEU A 48 -3.59 -11.21 -3.05
CA LEU A 48 -5.00 -11.62 -3.10
C LEU A 48 -5.48 -11.90 -4.53
N ALA A 49 -5.07 -11.10 -5.52
CA ALA A 49 -5.43 -11.31 -6.91
C ALA A 49 -4.84 -12.63 -7.45
N ASP A 50 -3.59 -12.92 -7.11
CA ASP A 50 -2.89 -14.12 -7.55
C ASP A 50 -3.47 -15.39 -6.89
N ARG A 51 -3.89 -15.31 -5.63
CA ARG A 51 -4.44 -16.46 -4.91
C ARG A 51 -5.89 -16.76 -5.26
N ASP A 52 -6.73 -15.72 -5.27
CA ASP A 52 -8.18 -15.88 -5.35
C ASP A 52 -8.72 -15.70 -6.78
N GLU A 53 -7.83 -15.54 -7.78
CA GLU A 53 -8.14 -15.19 -9.17
C GLU A 53 -9.11 -14.01 -9.29
N ASN A 54 -9.01 -13.06 -8.34
CA ASN A 54 -9.98 -11.99 -8.19
C ASN A 54 -9.58 -10.76 -9.01
N PRO A 55 -10.25 -10.45 -10.14
CA PRO A 55 -9.89 -9.31 -10.98
C PRO A 55 -10.14 -7.95 -10.31
N ALA A 56 -11.00 -7.90 -9.28
CA ALA A 56 -11.20 -6.68 -8.51
C ALA A 56 -9.97 -6.36 -7.66
N ALA A 57 -9.30 -7.37 -7.10
CA ALA A 57 -8.07 -7.19 -6.32
C ALA A 57 -6.95 -6.55 -7.16
N SER A 58 -6.80 -6.97 -8.42
CA SER A 58 -5.84 -6.35 -9.35
C SER A 58 -6.10 -4.85 -9.57
N ARG A 59 -7.37 -4.44 -9.66
CA ARG A 59 -7.73 -3.02 -9.78
C ARG A 59 -7.38 -2.23 -8.52
N PHE A 60 -7.60 -2.81 -7.34
CA PHE A 60 -7.21 -2.18 -6.08
C PHE A 60 -5.70 -2.06 -5.93
N ALA A 61 -4.93 -3.06 -6.37
CA ALA A 61 -3.47 -2.99 -6.42
C ALA A 61 -2.99 -1.84 -7.33
N ALA A 62 -3.55 -1.75 -8.54
CA ALA A 62 -3.22 -0.67 -9.47
C ALA A 62 -3.56 0.71 -8.90
N ARG A 63 -4.71 0.84 -8.22
CA ARG A 63 -5.11 2.10 -7.59
C ARG A 63 -4.17 2.49 -6.45
N ALA A 64 -3.79 1.55 -5.59
CA ALA A 64 -2.86 1.81 -4.50
C ALA A 64 -1.49 2.28 -5.02
N ARG A 65 -0.98 1.69 -6.11
CA ARG A 65 0.24 2.17 -6.78
C ARG A 65 0.09 3.59 -7.31
N ALA A 66 -1.03 3.91 -7.97
CA ALA A 66 -1.29 5.25 -8.47
C ALA A 66 -1.37 6.29 -7.34
N ASP A 67 -2.00 5.95 -6.21
CA ASP A 67 -2.07 6.84 -5.04
C ASP A 67 -0.68 7.05 -4.40
N ARG A 68 0.15 6.00 -4.33
CA ARG A 68 1.56 6.09 -3.91
C ARG A 68 2.36 7.04 -4.83
N ASP A 69 2.29 6.82 -6.13
CA ASP A 69 3.07 7.56 -7.12
C ASP A 69 2.65 9.03 -7.16
N ARG A 70 1.35 9.30 -7.01
CA ARG A 70 0.83 10.67 -6.86
C ARG A 70 1.39 11.35 -5.61
N LEU A 71 1.43 10.66 -4.47
CA LEU A 71 1.93 11.23 -3.23
C LEU A 71 3.44 11.47 -3.30
N LEU A 72 4.21 10.56 -3.91
CA LEU A 72 5.63 10.75 -4.17
C LEU A 72 5.89 12.01 -5.01
N ALA A 73 5.15 12.17 -6.12
CA ALA A 73 5.26 13.37 -6.95
C ALA A 73 4.92 14.65 -6.18
N GLN A 74 3.93 14.62 -5.28
CA GLN A 74 3.59 15.75 -4.41
C GLN A 74 4.70 16.09 -3.41
N ILE A 75 5.35 15.08 -2.82
CA ILE A 75 6.48 15.27 -1.90
C ILE A 75 7.67 15.88 -2.66
N GLU A 76 7.94 15.41 -3.87
CA GLU A 76 9.00 15.92 -4.74
C GLU A 76 8.76 17.38 -5.14
N ASP A 77 7.54 17.72 -5.56
CA ASP A 77 7.14 19.09 -5.92
C ASP A 77 7.29 20.06 -4.73
N GLN A 78 6.85 19.65 -3.53
CA GLN A 78 7.02 20.44 -2.30
C GLN A 78 8.50 20.69 -1.93
N ARG A 79 9.40 19.75 -2.29
CA ARG A 79 10.84 19.89 -2.05
C ARG A 79 11.54 20.71 -3.14
N GLY A 80 11.03 20.72 -4.36
CA GLY A 80 11.60 21.41 -5.52
C GLY A 80 11.07 22.82 -5.77
N GLY A 81 9.89 23.17 -5.25
CA GLY A 81 9.21 24.46 -5.47
C GLY A 81 9.62 25.61 -4.53
N GLY A 82 10.66 25.43 -3.71
CA GLY A 82 11.22 26.48 -2.86
C GLY A 82 12.28 27.32 -3.57
N LEU A 83 11.88 28.08 -4.61
CA LEU A 83 12.69 29.14 -5.21
C LEU A 83 12.00 30.50 -5.02
#